data_AF-A0A8B8N248-F1
#
_entry.id   AF-A0A8B8N248-F1
#
_cell.length_a   1.000
_cell.length_b   1.000
_cell.length_c   1.000
_cell.angle_alpha   90.00
_cell.angle_beta   90.00
_cell.angle_gamma   90.00
#
_symmetry.space_group_name_H-M   'P 1'
#
loop_
_entity.id
_entity.type
_entity.pdbx_description
1 polymer ?
#
loop_
_entity_poly.entity_id
_entity_poly.type
_entity_poly.pdbx_seq_one_letter_code
_entity_poly.pdbx_strand_id
1 'polypeptide(L)'
;MDKAMEKEEDGVSAREIRYGGIKAMPFVIGNETFEKLGTIGTSSNLLVYLTTVFNMKSITATNIVNIFNGTINFATLLGAFLCDTYFGRYKTLGFASVSSFLGMLVLTLTAAIATMHPPHCETEASSSCRGPTFGQMAFLLSGFGLLVIGGGGIRPCNLAFGADQFNPNTESGKRGISSFFNWYYFTFTFAMMVSLTIIVYVQADVSWAWGLAIPTFLMFLSCAAFFVGTRIYVKVKPAGSPLASASRVIVAAIKKRKLKL
;
A
#
# COMPACT_ATOMS: atom_id res chain seq x y z
N MET A 1 3.96 -18.25 58.37
CA MET A 1 5.24 -18.15 57.65
C MET A 1 4.90 -17.94 56.16
N ASP A 2 3.96 -17.03 55.86
CA ASP A 2 3.15 -17.09 54.62
C ASP A 2 2.87 -15.69 54.04
N LYS A 3 3.83 -14.77 54.18
CA LYS A 3 3.75 -13.44 53.55
C LYS A 3 5.06 -13.01 52.87
N ALA A 4 5.95 -13.96 52.59
CA ALA A 4 7.25 -13.70 51.98
C ALA A 4 7.47 -14.38 50.62
N MET A 5 6.45 -15.03 50.05
CA MET A 5 6.57 -15.83 48.83
C MET A 5 5.60 -15.39 47.72
N GLU A 6 5.47 -14.08 47.53
CA GLU A 6 4.63 -13.52 46.45
C GLU A 6 5.26 -12.26 45.84
N LYS A 7 6.60 -12.19 45.82
CA LYS A 7 7.34 -11.02 45.33
C LYS A 7 8.49 -11.36 44.40
N GLU A 8 8.31 -12.39 43.58
CA GLU A 8 9.35 -12.85 42.64
C GLU A 8 8.79 -13.26 41.27
N GLU A 9 7.80 -12.53 40.75
CA GLU A 9 7.45 -12.58 39.31
C GLU A 9 7.08 -11.18 38.81
N ASP A 10 8.07 -10.34 38.55
CA ASP A 10 7.97 -9.24 37.56
C ASP A 10 9.36 -8.67 37.28
N GLY A 11 10.24 -9.54 36.78
CA GLY A 11 11.65 -9.25 36.49
C GLY A 11 11.99 -9.11 35.00
N VAL A 12 11.00 -9.07 34.10
CA VAL A 12 11.27 -8.71 32.69
C VAL A 12 11.09 -7.21 32.57
N SER A 13 12.19 -6.47 32.69
CA SER A 13 12.26 -5.04 32.34
C SER A 13 11.53 -4.80 31.02
N ALA A 14 10.30 -4.31 31.11
CA ALA A 14 9.56 -3.84 29.96
C ALA A 14 10.36 -2.65 29.42
N ARG A 15 11.15 -2.87 28.36
CA ARG A 15 11.83 -1.78 27.65
C ARG A 15 10.82 -0.67 27.45
N GLU A 16 11.01 0.47 28.12
CA GLU A 16 10.15 1.63 27.94
C GLU A 16 10.14 1.97 26.45
N ILE A 17 8.98 1.83 25.82
CA ILE A 17 8.80 2.19 24.42
C ILE A 17 8.91 3.71 24.36
N ARG A 18 10.03 4.21 23.83
CA ARG A 18 10.22 5.64 23.60
C ARG A 18 9.46 6.04 22.35
N TYR A 19 8.29 6.64 22.54
CA TYR A 19 7.44 7.08 21.45
C TYR A 19 8.05 8.27 20.70
N GLY A 20 8.13 8.18 19.37
CA GLY A 20 8.60 9.26 18.50
C GLY A 20 7.64 10.47 18.47
N GLY A 21 6.36 10.22 18.74
CA GLY A 21 5.33 11.23 18.95
C GLY A 21 5.26 12.28 17.83
N ILE A 22 5.18 13.54 18.22
CA ILE A 22 5.05 14.70 17.31
C ILE A 22 6.22 14.80 16.33
N LYS A 23 7.42 14.31 16.67
CA LYS A 23 8.58 14.37 15.75
C LYS A 23 8.45 13.38 14.59
N ALA A 24 7.80 12.24 14.79
CA ALA A 24 7.55 11.25 13.73
C ALA A 24 6.38 11.66 12.82
N MET A 25 5.42 12.41 13.37
CA MET A 25 4.15 12.73 12.72
C MET A 25 4.30 13.40 11.33
N PRO A 26 5.13 14.46 11.13
CA PRO A 26 5.31 15.04 9.80
C PRO A 26 5.93 14.07 8.79
N PHE A 27 6.86 13.23 9.23
CA PHE A 27 7.49 12.23 8.36
C PHE A 27 6.50 11.16 7.92
N VAL A 28 5.67 10.66 8.85
CA VAL A 28 4.66 9.63 8.52
C VAL A 28 3.57 10.21 7.62
N ILE A 29 3.04 11.38 7.94
CA ILE A 29 1.97 12.02 7.15
C ILE A 29 2.49 12.43 5.78
N GLY A 30 3.68 13.06 5.70
CA GLY A 30 4.28 13.43 4.42
C GLY A 30 4.56 12.21 3.54
N ASN A 31 5.18 11.18 4.11
CA ASN A 31 5.41 9.90 3.42
C ASN A 31 4.11 9.33 2.84
N GLU A 32 3.07 9.27 3.66
CA GLU A 32 1.77 8.74 3.25
C GLU A 32 1.09 9.61 2.20
N THR A 33 1.19 10.93 2.32
CA THR A 33 0.62 11.86 1.35
C THR A 33 1.23 11.61 -0.02
N PHE A 34 2.56 11.50 -0.11
CA PHE A 34 3.25 11.21 -1.37
C PHE A 34 2.94 9.82 -1.92
N GLU A 35 2.85 8.81 -1.03
CA GLU A 35 2.43 7.45 -1.42
C GLU A 35 1.04 7.47 -2.07
N LYS A 36 0.07 8.12 -1.40
CA LYS A 36 -1.31 8.20 -1.90
C LYS A 36 -1.40 9.01 -3.18
N LEU A 37 -0.64 10.08 -3.30
CA LEU A 37 -0.57 10.88 -4.52
C LEU A 37 -0.07 10.01 -5.70
N GLY A 38 1.01 9.26 -5.50
CA GLY A 38 1.54 8.35 -6.51
C GLY A 38 0.58 7.22 -6.88
N THR A 39 0.04 6.53 -5.86
CA THR A 39 -0.84 5.36 -6.06
C THR A 39 -2.18 5.75 -6.66
N ILE A 40 -2.83 6.83 -6.21
CA ILE A 40 -4.10 7.31 -6.79
C ILE A 40 -3.87 7.87 -8.19
N GLY A 41 -2.82 8.70 -8.38
CA GLY A 41 -2.48 9.25 -9.69
C GLY A 41 -2.25 8.16 -10.76
N THR A 42 -1.54 7.09 -10.41
CA THR A 42 -1.37 5.92 -11.30
C THR A 42 -2.68 5.12 -11.42
N SER A 43 -3.35 4.94 -10.27
CA SER A 43 -4.67 4.35 -10.04
C SER A 43 -5.73 4.68 -11.08
N SER A 44 -6.00 5.97 -11.16
CA SER A 44 -7.28 6.50 -11.63
C SER A 44 -7.45 6.47 -13.14
N ASN A 45 -6.35 6.53 -13.90
CA ASN A 45 -6.40 6.61 -15.36
C ASN A 45 -5.89 5.35 -16.07
N LEU A 46 -5.67 4.26 -15.32
CA LEU A 46 -5.19 2.99 -15.87
C LEU A 46 -6.11 2.40 -16.94
N LEU A 47 -7.42 2.57 -16.82
CA LEU A 47 -8.36 2.11 -17.86
C LEU A 47 -8.05 2.79 -19.20
N VAL A 48 -7.92 4.11 -19.19
CA VAL A 48 -7.63 4.91 -20.38
C VAL A 48 -6.24 4.56 -20.91
N TYR A 49 -5.26 4.35 -20.03
CA TYR A 49 -3.92 3.91 -20.42
C TYR A 49 -3.97 2.59 -21.21
N LEU A 50 -4.69 1.59 -20.70
CA LEU A 50 -4.82 0.29 -21.36
C LEU A 50 -5.53 0.37 -22.71
N THR A 51 -6.55 1.23 -22.83
CA THR A 51 -7.29 1.38 -24.09
C THR A 51 -6.54 2.21 -25.13
N THR A 52 -5.84 3.27 -24.71
CA THR A 52 -5.21 4.23 -25.63
C THR A 52 -3.76 3.90 -25.97
N VAL A 53 -2.98 3.35 -25.03
CA VAL A 53 -1.56 3.03 -25.23
C VAL A 53 -1.37 1.56 -25.58
N PHE A 54 -2.10 0.66 -24.92
CA PHE A 54 -2.04 -0.78 -25.19
C PHE A 54 -3.06 -1.25 -26.22
N ASN A 55 -3.83 -0.34 -26.83
CA ASN A 55 -4.82 -0.65 -27.87
C ASN A 55 -5.81 -1.77 -27.48
N MET A 56 -6.12 -1.89 -26.18
CA MET A 56 -7.00 -2.92 -25.68
C MET A 56 -8.47 -2.53 -25.85
N LYS A 57 -9.32 -3.52 -26.13
CA LYS A 57 -10.77 -3.31 -26.10
C LYS A 57 -11.20 -2.88 -24.70
N SER A 58 -12.10 -1.90 -24.61
CA SER A 58 -12.57 -1.32 -23.33
C SER A 58 -13.12 -2.37 -22.36
N ILE A 59 -13.75 -3.44 -22.87
CA ILE A 59 -14.26 -4.55 -22.05
C ILE A 59 -13.12 -5.31 -21.38
N THR A 60 -12.07 -5.65 -22.15
CA THR A 60 -10.90 -6.37 -21.62
C THR A 60 -10.12 -5.50 -20.64
N ALA A 61 -9.91 -4.23 -20.97
CA ALA A 61 -9.22 -3.28 -20.08
C ALA A 61 -9.98 -3.08 -18.75
N THR A 62 -11.30 -2.92 -18.81
CA THR A 62 -12.16 -2.84 -17.61
C THR A 62 -12.05 -4.09 -16.75
N ASN A 63 -12.06 -5.27 -17.37
CA ASN A 63 -11.90 -6.52 -16.63
C ASN A 63 -10.55 -6.61 -15.92
N ILE A 64 -9.44 -6.22 -16.58
CA ILE A 64 -8.11 -6.20 -15.95
C ILE A 64 -8.09 -5.25 -14.76
N VAL A 65 -8.60 -4.03 -14.91
CA VAL A 65 -8.64 -3.04 -13.83
C VAL A 65 -9.51 -3.52 -12.66
N ASN A 66 -10.66 -4.14 -12.95
CA ASN A 66 -11.54 -4.70 -11.92
C ASN A 66 -10.91 -5.88 -11.18
N ILE A 67 -10.28 -6.81 -11.90
CA ILE A 67 -9.55 -7.93 -11.32
C ILE A 67 -8.40 -7.41 -10.45
N PHE A 68 -7.65 -6.42 -10.93
CA PHE A 68 -6.58 -5.78 -10.17
C PHE A 68 -7.09 -5.16 -8.86
N ASN A 69 -8.14 -4.35 -8.92
CA ASN A 69 -8.75 -3.75 -7.73
C ASN A 69 -9.30 -4.80 -6.77
N GLY A 70 -9.98 -5.83 -7.28
CA GLY A 70 -10.45 -6.96 -6.46
C GLY A 70 -9.30 -7.70 -5.77
N THR A 71 -8.21 -7.94 -6.50
CA THR A 71 -7.02 -8.63 -5.99
C THR A 71 -6.32 -7.81 -4.92
N ILE A 72 -6.20 -6.48 -5.07
CA ILE A 72 -5.64 -5.61 -4.02
C ILE A 72 -6.46 -5.70 -2.73
N ASN A 73 -7.80 -5.68 -2.83
CA ASN A 73 -8.66 -5.76 -1.65
C ASN A 73 -8.49 -7.11 -0.92
N PHE A 74 -8.38 -8.21 -1.66
CA PHE A 74 -8.10 -9.52 -1.07
C PHE A 74 -6.67 -9.61 -0.50
N ALA A 75 -5.68 -9.10 -1.23
CA ALA A 75 -4.28 -9.02 -0.78
C ALA A 75 -4.13 -8.15 0.47
N THR A 76 -4.99 -7.16 0.67
CA THR A 76 -5.03 -6.32 1.89
C THR A 76 -5.36 -7.15 3.13
N LEU A 77 -6.30 -8.11 3.02
CA LEU A 77 -6.62 -9.02 4.12
C LEU A 77 -5.43 -9.93 4.47
N LEU A 78 -4.77 -10.46 3.44
CA LEU A 78 -3.56 -11.28 3.61
C LEU A 78 -2.40 -10.46 4.19
N GLY A 79 -2.20 -9.24 3.71
CA GLY A 79 -1.18 -8.31 4.19
C GLY A 79 -1.38 -7.96 5.66
N ALA A 80 -2.62 -7.69 6.07
CA ALA A 80 -2.98 -7.46 7.46
C ALA A 80 -2.62 -8.69 8.33
N PHE A 81 -3.03 -9.88 7.91
CA PHE A 81 -2.68 -11.12 8.62
C PHE A 81 -1.16 -11.30 8.77
N LEU A 82 -0.40 -11.15 7.69
CA LEU A 82 1.06 -11.32 7.70
C LEU A 82 1.78 -10.27 8.55
N CYS A 83 1.30 -9.03 8.56
CA CYS A 83 1.92 -7.96 9.35
C CYS A 83 1.71 -8.16 10.86
N ASP A 84 0.51 -8.60 11.26
CA ASP A 84 0.14 -8.76 12.67
C ASP A 84 0.71 -10.06 13.28
N THR A 85 1.00 -11.06 12.46
CA THR A 85 1.50 -12.38 12.93
C THR A 85 3.00 -12.57 12.80
N TYR A 86 3.61 -12.22 11.66
CA TYR A 86 4.99 -12.63 11.35
C TYR A 86 5.98 -11.47 11.25
N PHE A 87 5.70 -10.48 10.39
CA PHE A 87 6.72 -9.52 9.97
C PHE A 87 6.75 -8.23 10.81
N GLY A 88 5.61 -7.83 11.36
CA GLY A 88 5.43 -6.53 12.01
C GLY A 88 5.23 -5.40 11.01
N ARG A 89 4.50 -4.36 11.45
CA ARG A 89 4.02 -3.26 10.59
C ARG A 89 5.15 -2.54 9.84
N TYR A 90 6.26 -2.23 10.50
CA TYR A 90 7.39 -1.51 9.88
C TYR A 90 8.03 -2.29 8.72
N LYS A 91 8.29 -3.61 8.89
CA LYS A 91 8.94 -4.42 7.85
C LYS A 91 8.00 -4.65 6.66
N THR A 92 6.73 -4.95 6.94
CA THR A 92 5.71 -5.12 5.90
C THR A 92 5.56 -3.83 5.11
N LEU A 93 5.46 -2.68 5.78
CA LEU A 93 5.29 -1.39 5.12
C LEU A 93 6.51 -1.05 4.25
N GLY A 94 7.74 -1.23 4.75
CA GLY A 94 8.94 -1.00 3.96
C GLY A 94 9.04 -1.88 2.71
N PHE A 95 8.76 -3.19 2.84
CA PHE A 95 8.73 -4.11 1.69
C PHE A 95 7.64 -3.72 0.68
N ALA A 96 6.45 -3.39 1.18
CA ALA A 96 5.30 -3.04 0.35
C ALA A 96 5.51 -1.71 -0.39
N SER A 97 6.12 -0.71 0.25
CA SER A 97 6.51 0.56 -0.38
C SER A 97 7.49 0.35 -1.52
N VAL A 98 8.55 -0.47 -1.31
CA VAL A 98 9.51 -0.80 -2.37
C VAL A 98 8.84 -1.57 -3.51
N SER A 99 7.99 -2.55 -3.20
CA SER A 99 7.24 -3.29 -4.22
C SER A 99 6.33 -2.38 -5.05
N SER A 100 5.63 -1.45 -4.40
CA SER A 100 4.74 -0.51 -5.10
C SER A 100 5.54 0.48 -5.96
N PHE A 101 6.69 0.98 -5.47
CA PHE A 101 7.60 1.79 -6.28
C PHE A 101 8.09 1.04 -7.52
N LEU A 102 8.54 -0.21 -7.38
CA LEU A 102 8.96 -1.03 -8.52
C LEU A 102 7.81 -1.29 -9.50
N GLY A 103 6.59 -1.50 -9.00
CA GLY A 103 5.40 -1.65 -9.84
C GLY A 103 5.10 -0.39 -10.67
N MET A 104 5.14 0.79 -10.05
CA MET A 104 4.97 2.06 -10.76
C MET A 104 6.11 2.37 -11.72
N LEU A 105 7.34 1.99 -11.36
CA LEU A 105 8.49 2.09 -12.26
C LEU A 105 8.31 1.22 -13.50
N VAL A 106 7.86 -0.03 -13.34
CA VAL A 106 7.55 -0.91 -14.47
C VAL A 106 6.48 -0.28 -15.38
N LEU A 107 5.39 0.26 -14.82
CA LEU A 107 4.38 0.96 -15.62
C LEU A 107 4.95 2.19 -16.33
N THR A 108 5.77 2.98 -15.66
CA THR A 108 6.43 4.15 -16.28
C THR A 108 7.34 3.72 -17.42
N LEU A 109 8.11 2.65 -17.26
CA LEU A 109 8.96 2.09 -18.32
C LEU A 109 8.12 1.58 -19.50
N THR A 110 6.92 1.05 -19.27
CA THR A 110 6.03 0.68 -20.38
C THR A 110 5.61 1.87 -21.23
N ALA A 111 5.47 3.06 -20.63
CA ALA A 111 5.12 4.28 -21.36
C ALA A 111 6.35 5.02 -21.92
N ALA A 112 7.49 4.94 -21.25
CA ALA A 112 8.71 5.65 -21.64
C ALA A 112 9.47 4.96 -22.78
N ILE A 113 9.40 3.63 -22.86
CA ILE A 113 10.12 2.84 -23.88
C ILE A 113 9.13 2.43 -24.98
N ALA A 114 9.28 3.01 -26.17
CA ALA A 114 8.39 2.78 -27.31
C ALA A 114 8.27 1.31 -27.76
N THR A 115 9.27 0.45 -27.45
CA THR A 115 9.22 -0.98 -27.75
C THR A 115 8.39 -1.79 -26.75
N MET A 116 8.08 -1.22 -25.58
CA MET A 116 7.38 -1.89 -24.47
C MET A 116 5.86 -1.73 -24.53
N HIS A 117 5.35 -0.96 -25.48
CA HIS A 117 3.94 -0.89 -25.81
C HIS A 117 3.73 -1.07 -27.33
N PRO A 118 2.51 -1.42 -27.78
CA PRO A 118 2.20 -1.49 -29.20
C PRO A 118 2.42 -0.14 -29.90
N PRO A 119 2.75 -0.14 -31.20
CA PRO A 119 2.78 1.10 -31.97
C PRO A 119 1.41 1.77 -31.93
N HIS A 120 1.43 3.10 -31.97
CA HIS A 120 0.20 3.89 -31.94
C HIS A 120 -0.65 3.57 -33.17
N CYS A 121 -1.94 3.35 -32.97
CA CYS A 121 -2.84 3.07 -34.07
C CYS A 121 -3.33 4.38 -34.68
N GLU A 122 -2.78 4.72 -35.85
CA GLU A 122 -3.32 5.81 -36.65
C GLU A 122 -4.68 5.42 -37.22
N THR A 123 -5.63 6.32 -37.09
CA THR A 123 -7.04 6.12 -37.37
C THR A 123 -7.28 5.84 -38.87
N GLU A 124 -8.05 4.78 -39.14
CA GLU A 124 -8.92 4.53 -40.31
C GLU A 124 -8.41 3.86 -41.61
N ALA A 125 -7.12 3.63 -41.84
CA ALA A 125 -6.68 3.03 -43.13
C ALA A 125 -6.21 1.56 -43.08
N SER A 126 -6.04 0.94 -41.90
CA SER A 126 -5.58 -0.44 -41.78
C SER A 126 -6.43 -1.25 -40.80
N SER A 127 -7.09 -2.28 -41.32
CA SER A 127 -8.15 -3.09 -40.71
C SER A 127 -7.78 -3.96 -39.49
N SER A 128 -6.66 -3.69 -38.81
CA SER A 128 -6.38 -4.33 -37.52
C SER A 128 -5.30 -3.57 -36.74
N CYS A 129 -5.74 -2.81 -35.74
CA CYS A 129 -4.85 -2.26 -34.72
C CYS A 129 -4.21 -3.43 -33.96
N ARG A 130 -2.88 -3.52 -33.99
CA ARG A 130 -2.15 -4.66 -33.41
C ARG A 130 -2.20 -4.55 -31.88
N GLY A 131 -2.85 -5.52 -31.25
CA GLY A 131 -2.85 -5.65 -29.79
C GLY A 131 -1.46 -5.96 -29.21
N PRO A 132 -1.33 -5.95 -27.88
CA PRO A 132 -0.06 -6.16 -27.20
C PRO A 132 0.47 -7.57 -27.44
N THR A 133 1.78 -7.65 -27.66
CA THR A 133 2.47 -8.93 -27.73
C THR A 133 2.47 -9.59 -26.35
N PHE A 134 2.66 -10.91 -26.31
CA PHE A 134 2.73 -11.66 -25.06
C PHE A 134 3.78 -11.08 -24.10
N GLY A 135 4.96 -10.70 -24.61
CA GLY A 135 6.03 -10.11 -23.78
C GLY A 135 5.65 -8.75 -23.17
N GLN A 136 5.01 -7.88 -23.95
CA GLN A 136 4.51 -6.58 -23.45
C GLN A 136 3.42 -6.77 -22.39
N MET A 137 2.51 -7.71 -22.62
CA MET A 137 1.46 -8.05 -21.65
C MET A 137 2.05 -8.64 -20.36
N ALA A 138 3.02 -9.56 -20.46
CA ALA A 138 3.68 -10.15 -19.30
C ALA A 138 4.41 -9.10 -18.47
N PHE A 139 5.11 -8.17 -19.12
CA PHE A 139 5.80 -7.08 -18.43
C PHE A 139 4.81 -6.12 -17.75
N LEU A 140 3.73 -5.73 -18.44
CA LEU A 140 2.65 -4.95 -17.85
C LEU A 140 2.05 -5.64 -16.61
N LEU A 141 1.68 -6.92 -16.74
CA LEU A 141 1.10 -7.71 -15.64
C LEU A 141 2.07 -7.91 -14.48
N SER A 142 3.38 -7.95 -14.73
CA SER A 142 4.39 -7.96 -13.66
C SER A 142 4.34 -6.68 -12.82
N GLY A 143 4.14 -5.53 -13.47
CA GLY A 143 3.92 -4.25 -12.81
C GLY A 143 2.66 -4.26 -11.95
N PHE A 144 1.53 -4.72 -12.51
CA PHE A 144 0.29 -4.91 -11.73
C PHE A 144 0.49 -5.85 -10.54
N GLY A 145 1.20 -6.96 -10.70
CA GLY A 145 1.50 -7.89 -9.60
C GLY A 145 2.30 -7.24 -8.47
N LEU A 146 3.31 -6.45 -8.81
CA LEU A 146 4.10 -5.68 -7.84
C LEU A 146 3.26 -4.62 -7.10
N LEU A 147 2.35 -3.96 -7.82
CA LEU A 147 1.39 -3.03 -7.23
C LEU A 147 0.37 -3.73 -6.33
N VAL A 148 -0.07 -4.95 -6.65
CA VAL A 148 -0.94 -5.76 -5.78
C VAL A 148 -0.24 -6.04 -4.45
N ILE A 149 1.02 -6.49 -4.50
CA ILE A 149 1.82 -6.76 -3.30
C ILE A 149 2.01 -5.48 -2.48
N GLY A 150 2.34 -4.38 -3.13
CA GLY A 150 2.53 -3.09 -2.50
C GLY A 150 1.24 -2.54 -1.86
N GLY A 151 0.16 -2.46 -2.62
CA GLY A 151 -1.14 -2.00 -2.13
C GLY A 151 -1.70 -2.87 -1.01
N GLY A 152 -1.54 -4.20 -1.11
CA GLY A 152 -1.97 -5.15 -0.09
C GLY A 152 -1.20 -5.04 1.23
N GLY A 153 0.07 -4.63 1.20
CA GLY A 153 0.87 -4.43 2.41
C GLY A 153 0.73 -3.03 3.02
N ILE A 154 0.62 -1.98 2.20
CA ILE A 154 0.54 -0.58 2.67
C ILE A 154 -0.80 -0.29 3.33
N ARG A 155 -1.91 -0.60 2.64
CA ARG A 155 -3.28 -0.22 3.08
C ARG A 155 -3.65 -0.66 4.50
N PRO A 156 -3.40 -1.91 4.93
CA PRO A 156 -3.79 -2.34 6.27
C PRO A 156 -2.82 -1.86 7.36
N CYS A 157 -1.55 -1.63 7.02
CA CYS A 157 -0.50 -1.35 8.00
C CYS A 157 -0.28 0.13 8.25
N ASN A 158 -0.46 0.99 7.24
CA ASN A 158 0.10 2.34 7.28
C ASN A 158 -0.57 3.22 8.34
N LEU A 159 -1.91 3.24 8.39
CA LEU A 159 -2.65 4.05 9.36
C LEU A 159 -2.39 3.59 10.79
N ALA A 160 -2.33 2.26 10.98
CA ALA A 160 -2.04 1.65 12.28
C ALA A 160 -0.59 1.97 12.72
N PHE A 161 0.37 1.90 11.80
CA PHE A 161 1.77 2.26 12.05
C PHE A 161 1.93 3.74 12.42
N GLY A 162 1.16 4.64 11.81
CA GLY A 162 1.15 6.05 12.18
C GLY A 162 0.57 6.31 13.57
N ALA A 163 -0.52 5.62 13.92
CA ALA A 163 -1.10 5.69 15.26
C ALA A 163 -0.16 5.13 16.34
N ASP A 164 0.60 4.08 16.03
CA ASP A 164 1.59 3.45 16.93
C ASP A 164 2.73 4.40 17.35
N GLN A 165 2.89 5.54 16.68
CA GLN A 165 3.92 6.53 17.03
C GLN A 165 3.59 7.32 18.30
N PHE A 166 2.34 7.24 18.79
CA PHE A 166 1.85 7.95 19.96
C PHE A 166 1.52 6.98 21.10
N ASN A 167 1.70 7.43 22.34
CA ASN A 167 1.41 6.61 23.52
C ASN A 167 -0.11 6.62 23.85
N PRO A 168 -0.84 5.50 23.70
CA PRO A 168 -2.28 5.46 23.94
C PRO A 168 -2.66 5.60 25.42
N ASN A 169 -1.73 5.37 26.35
CA ASN A 169 -1.98 5.40 27.80
C ASN A 169 -1.88 6.81 28.39
N THR A 170 -1.52 7.81 27.57
CA THR A 170 -1.37 9.21 28.00
C THR A 170 -2.40 10.10 27.31
N GLU A 171 -2.97 11.08 28.01
CA GLU A 171 -3.91 12.05 27.43
C GLU A 171 -3.29 12.84 26.27
N SER A 172 -2.01 13.21 26.38
CA SER A 172 -1.26 13.88 25.32
C SER A 172 -1.09 13.00 24.08
N GLY A 173 -0.84 11.70 24.24
CA GLY A 173 -0.75 10.75 23.14
C GLY A 173 -2.09 10.48 22.46
N LYS A 174 -3.19 10.34 23.21
CA LYS A 174 -4.55 10.22 22.63
C LYS A 174 -4.92 11.45 21.79
N ARG A 175 -4.62 12.65 22.29
CA ARG A 175 -4.81 13.91 21.54
C ARG A 175 -3.92 13.96 20.28
N GLY A 176 -2.69 13.46 20.37
CA GLY A 176 -1.79 13.30 19.24
C GLY A 176 -2.34 12.37 18.16
N ILE A 177 -2.91 11.23 18.54
CA ILE A 177 -3.58 10.29 17.62
C ILE A 177 -4.76 10.99 16.91
N SER A 178 -5.63 11.68 17.65
CA SER A 178 -6.75 12.41 17.05
C SER A 178 -6.28 13.48 16.04
N SER A 179 -5.24 14.25 16.40
CA SER A 179 -4.63 15.23 15.49
C SER A 179 -4.00 14.57 14.26
N PHE A 180 -3.37 13.40 14.42
CA PHE A 180 -2.82 12.61 13.33
C PHE A 180 -3.91 12.19 12.34
N PHE A 181 -5.04 11.65 12.80
CA PHE A 181 -6.15 11.29 11.91
C PHE A 181 -6.71 12.51 11.17
N ASN A 182 -6.89 13.64 11.85
CA ASN A 182 -7.39 14.87 11.21
C ASN A 182 -6.45 15.34 10.09
N TRP A 183 -5.14 15.41 10.36
CA TRP A 183 -4.15 15.79 9.35
C TRP A 183 -4.02 14.76 8.23
N TYR A 184 -4.11 13.47 8.56
CA TYR A 184 -4.12 12.39 7.57
C TYR A 184 -5.27 12.57 6.58
N TYR A 185 -6.51 12.75 7.05
CA TYR A 185 -7.67 12.88 6.16
C TYR A 185 -7.62 14.18 5.35
N PHE A 186 -7.14 15.28 5.95
CA PHE A 186 -6.95 16.54 5.25
C PHE A 186 -5.94 16.41 4.11
N THR A 187 -4.74 15.90 4.40
CA THR A 187 -3.67 15.73 3.41
C THR A 187 -4.01 14.69 2.35
N PHE A 188 -4.68 13.59 2.73
CA PHE A 188 -5.20 12.59 1.81
C PHE A 188 -6.19 13.20 0.81
N THR A 189 -7.15 13.99 1.30
CA THR A 189 -8.16 14.62 0.44
C THR A 189 -7.50 15.59 -0.54
N PHE A 190 -6.55 16.40 -0.05
CA PHE A 190 -5.78 17.29 -0.90
C PHE A 190 -4.96 16.52 -1.97
N ALA A 191 -4.26 15.45 -1.57
CA ALA A 191 -3.50 14.61 -2.49
C ALA A 191 -4.41 13.97 -3.55
N MET A 192 -5.61 13.53 -3.17
CA MET A 192 -6.60 12.99 -4.11
C MET A 192 -7.06 14.05 -5.11
N MET A 193 -7.36 15.29 -4.65
CA MET A 193 -7.73 16.39 -5.55
C MET A 193 -6.63 16.68 -6.57
N VAL A 194 -5.37 16.79 -6.12
CA VAL A 194 -4.21 17.01 -7.00
C VAL A 194 -4.01 15.86 -7.98
N SER A 195 -4.12 14.62 -7.50
CA SER A 195 -3.93 13.43 -8.34
C SER A 195 -4.98 13.32 -9.44
N LEU A 196 -6.25 13.52 -9.10
CA LEU A 196 -7.36 13.39 -10.05
C LEU A 196 -7.48 14.55 -11.03
N THR A 197 -6.79 15.67 -10.78
CA THR A 197 -6.79 16.84 -11.66
C THR A 197 -5.48 16.96 -12.41
N ILE A 198 -4.39 17.29 -11.72
CA ILE A 198 -3.10 17.62 -12.32
C ILE A 198 -2.46 16.38 -12.94
N ILE A 199 -2.37 15.26 -12.21
CA ILE A 199 -1.71 14.05 -12.75
C ILE A 199 -2.53 13.47 -13.90
N VAL A 200 -3.85 13.35 -13.75
CA VAL A 200 -4.72 12.84 -14.83
C VAL A 200 -4.65 13.73 -16.06
N TYR A 201 -4.60 15.07 -15.91
CA TYR A 201 -4.38 16.00 -17.02
C TYR A 201 -3.06 15.74 -17.75
N VAL A 202 -1.94 15.59 -17.01
CA VAL A 202 -0.65 15.27 -17.63
C VAL A 202 -0.68 13.92 -18.34
N GLN A 203 -1.37 12.93 -17.78
CA GLN A 203 -1.52 11.60 -18.39
C GLN A 203 -2.35 11.62 -19.68
N ALA A 204 -3.45 12.38 -19.71
CA ALA A 204 -4.40 12.38 -20.82
C ALA A 204 -4.00 13.34 -21.95
N ASP A 205 -3.56 14.55 -21.61
CA ASP A 205 -3.40 15.66 -22.58
C ASP A 205 -1.93 16.00 -22.89
N VAL A 206 -0.98 15.64 -22.02
CA VAL A 206 0.45 15.99 -22.20
C VAL A 206 1.26 14.80 -22.70
N SER A 207 1.41 13.76 -21.87
CA SER A 207 2.16 12.56 -22.21
C SER A 207 1.99 11.49 -21.13
N TRP A 208 1.71 10.26 -21.54
CA TRP A 208 1.69 9.10 -20.64
C TRP A 208 3.02 8.84 -19.93
N ALA A 209 4.15 9.08 -20.59
CA ALA A 209 5.47 8.87 -19.99
C ALA A 209 5.68 9.81 -18.79
N TRP A 210 5.41 11.11 -18.96
CA TRP A 210 5.49 12.09 -17.88
C TRP A 210 4.39 11.88 -16.83
N GLY A 211 3.18 11.55 -17.27
CA GLY A 211 2.03 11.32 -16.40
C GLY A 211 2.16 10.12 -15.48
N LEU A 212 2.99 9.12 -15.83
CA LEU A 212 3.34 8.00 -14.96
C LEU A 212 4.67 8.21 -14.21
N ALA A 213 5.62 8.97 -14.81
CA ALA A 213 6.89 9.29 -14.16
C ALA A 213 6.72 10.18 -12.91
N ILE A 214 5.82 11.17 -12.96
CA ILE A 214 5.53 12.05 -11.81
C ILE A 214 5.04 11.23 -10.59
N PRO A 215 3.97 10.41 -10.68
CA PRO A 215 3.57 9.51 -9.60
C PRO A 215 4.70 8.62 -9.09
N THR A 216 5.50 8.05 -9.99
CA THR A 216 6.61 7.15 -9.65
C THR A 216 7.70 7.88 -8.86
N PHE A 217 8.03 9.11 -9.25
CA PHE A 217 9.00 9.94 -8.53
C PHE A 217 8.48 10.35 -7.15
N LEU A 218 7.20 10.69 -7.02
CA LEU A 218 6.60 10.98 -5.71
C LEU A 218 6.62 9.74 -4.80
N MET A 219 6.38 8.56 -5.36
CA MET A 219 6.53 7.31 -4.61
C MET A 219 7.98 7.04 -4.20
N PHE A 220 8.94 7.34 -5.06
CA PHE A 220 10.35 7.24 -4.70
C PHE A 220 10.70 8.15 -3.52
N LEU A 221 10.23 9.40 -3.54
CA LEU A 221 10.39 10.34 -2.43
C LEU A 221 9.72 9.84 -1.14
N SER A 222 8.53 9.26 -1.25
CA SER A 222 7.86 8.57 -0.14
C SER A 222 8.77 7.47 0.43
N CYS A 223 9.17 6.50 -0.38
CA CYS A 223 10.06 5.41 0.04
C CYS A 223 11.34 5.92 0.72
N ALA A 224 12.01 6.93 0.13
CA ALA A 224 13.20 7.53 0.69
C ALA A 224 12.92 8.18 2.06
N ALA A 225 11.84 8.96 2.18
CA ALA A 225 11.44 9.60 3.43
C ALA A 225 11.11 8.56 4.52
N PHE A 226 10.45 7.45 4.16
CA PHE A 226 10.19 6.34 5.08
C PHE A 226 11.49 5.75 5.65
N PHE A 227 12.47 5.46 4.79
CA PHE A 227 13.73 4.88 5.27
C PHE A 227 14.57 5.88 6.07
N VAL A 228 14.58 7.17 5.71
CA VAL A 228 15.23 8.23 6.50
C VAL A 228 14.60 8.36 7.89
N GLY A 229 13.28 8.25 7.99
CA GLY A 229 12.53 8.29 9.26
C GLY A 229 12.75 7.09 10.18
N THR A 230 13.42 6.02 9.71
CA THR A 230 13.59 4.75 10.44
C THR A 230 14.11 4.88 11.88
N ARG A 231 15.01 5.85 12.13
CA ARG A 231 15.58 6.07 13.48
C ARG A 231 14.61 6.75 14.45
N ILE A 232 13.57 7.40 13.92
CA ILE A 232 12.57 8.15 14.69
C ILE A 232 11.36 7.26 15.00
N TYR A 233 11.09 6.27 14.15
CA TYR A 233 9.90 5.44 14.26
C TYR A 233 9.92 4.44 15.43
N VAL A 234 8.77 4.31 16.06
CA VAL A 234 8.43 3.24 17.00
C VAL A 234 8.08 1.98 16.23
N LYS A 235 8.75 0.88 16.56
CA LYS A 235 8.53 -0.43 15.94
C LYS A 235 7.84 -1.34 16.95
N VAL A 236 6.51 -1.41 16.86
CA VAL A 236 5.69 -2.28 17.70
C VAL A 236 5.90 -3.74 17.28
N LYS A 237 6.04 -4.64 18.25
CA LYS A 237 6.17 -6.07 18.01
C LYS A 237 4.82 -6.64 17.53
N PRO A 238 4.80 -7.66 16.65
CA PRO A 238 3.55 -8.31 16.24
C PRO A 238 2.83 -8.89 17.46
N ALA A 239 1.54 -8.59 17.62
CA ALA A 239 0.72 -9.04 18.74
C ALA A 239 -0.15 -10.27 18.40
N GLY A 240 0.02 -10.85 17.20
CA GLY A 240 -0.84 -11.89 16.65
C GLY A 240 -2.08 -11.33 15.95
N SER A 241 -2.69 -12.12 15.06
CA SER A 241 -3.88 -11.70 14.31
C SER A 241 -5.17 -12.28 14.93
N PRO A 242 -6.22 -11.47 15.14
CA PRO A 242 -7.56 -11.96 15.51
C PRO A 242 -8.09 -13.02 14.54
N LEU A 243 -7.71 -12.96 13.27
CA LEU A 243 -8.08 -13.93 12.24
C LEU A 243 -7.49 -15.32 12.55
N ALA A 244 -6.27 -15.38 13.09
CA ALA A 244 -5.67 -16.63 13.56
C ALA A 244 -6.50 -17.23 14.70
N SER A 245 -6.93 -16.40 15.65
CA SER A 245 -7.79 -16.84 16.76
C SER A 245 -9.15 -17.33 16.27
N ALA A 246 -9.81 -16.61 15.36
CA ALA A 246 -11.09 -17.02 14.77
C ALA A 246 -10.97 -18.35 14.00
N SER A 247 -9.93 -18.51 13.17
CA SER A 247 -9.69 -19.75 12.44
C SER A 247 -9.43 -20.94 13.37
N ARG A 248 -8.67 -20.75 14.46
CA ARG A 248 -8.48 -21.78 15.49
C ARG A 248 -9.80 -22.20 16.14
N VAL A 249 -10.68 -21.25 16.44
CA VAL A 249 -12.01 -21.54 17.02
C VAL A 249 -12.87 -22.33 16.03
N ILE A 250 -12.91 -21.93 14.76
CA ILE A 250 -13.67 -22.65 13.72
C ILE A 250 -13.14 -24.08 13.55
N VAL A 251 -11.83 -24.25 13.44
CA VAL A 251 -11.19 -25.57 13.31
C VAL A 251 -11.46 -26.43 14.55
N ALA A 252 -11.34 -25.84 15.75
CA ALA A 252 -11.64 -26.54 17.00
C ALA A 252 -13.12 -26.94 17.09
N ALA A 253 -14.05 -26.08 16.70
CA ALA A 253 -15.48 -26.37 16.68
C ALA A 253 -15.82 -27.51 15.70
N ILE A 254 -15.23 -27.49 14.49
CA ILE A 254 -15.42 -28.57 13.50
C ILE A 254 -14.85 -29.89 14.03
N LYS A 255 -13.63 -29.87 14.60
CA LYS A 255 -12.97 -31.07 15.12
C LYS A 255 -13.70 -31.66 16.33
N LYS A 256 -14.27 -30.81 17.18
CA LYS A 256 -15.03 -31.22 18.38
C LYS A 256 -16.51 -31.52 18.10
N ARG A 257 -17.00 -31.33 16.86
CA ARG A 257 -18.40 -31.55 16.47
C ARG A 257 -18.91 -32.98 16.70
N LYS A 258 -18.02 -33.97 16.78
CA LYS A 258 -18.36 -35.39 17.00
C LYS A 258 -18.02 -35.93 18.39
N LEU A 259 -17.55 -35.07 19.31
CA LEU A 259 -17.37 -35.49 20.71
C LEU A 259 -18.75 -35.65 21.35
N LYS A 260 -19.06 -36.87 21.80
CA LYS A 260 -20.18 -37.07 22.72
C LYS A 260 -19.80 -36.47 24.08
N LEU A 261 -20.70 -35.65 24.61
CA LEU A 261 -20.61 -35.01 25.94
C LEU A 261 -20.48 -36.06 27.04
#